data_AF-A0A1Q6UZ42-F1
#
_entry.id   AF-A0A1Q6UZ42-F1
#
_cell.length_a   1.000
_cell.length_b   1.000
_cell.length_c   1.000
_cell.angle_alpha   90.00
_cell.angle_beta   90.00
_cell.angle_gamma   90.00
#
_symmetry.space_group_name_H-M   'P 1'
#
loop_
_entity.id
_entity.type
_entity.pdbx_description
1 polymer ?
#
loop_
_entity_poly.entity_id
_entity_poly.type
_entity_poly.pdbx_seq_one_letter_code
_entity_poly.pdbx_strand_id
1 'polypeptide(L)'
;MKKLILGFSVFLTSILLVGCTLSNTPTKKVERYLDNYRNLDETVLTQLDTIVEADTIMTATQKEDYRNILKRQYQNLVYTVKDEIVDGDKAKVTVEIEVYDLYKITNEYLEFVVNNPDDATPLNPDATQVMYHKLNILITEYLN
;
A
#
# COMPACT_ATOMS: atom_id res chain seq x y z
N MET A 1 -23.33 49.89 -3.39
CA MET A 1 -22.28 49.05 -4.02
C MET A 1 -21.01 48.93 -3.17
N LYS A 2 -20.38 50.04 -2.72
CA LYS A 2 -19.16 49.99 -1.87
C LYS A 2 -19.31 49.20 -0.55
N LYS A 3 -20.46 49.30 0.13
CA LYS A 3 -20.74 48.56 1.38
C LYS A 3 -20.93 47.05 1.19
N LEU A 4 -21.40 46.63 0.01
CA LEU A 4 -21.56 45.21 -0.37
C LEU A 4 -20.22 44.57 -0.76
N ILE A 5 -19.36 45.32 -1.45
CA ILE A 5 -18.00 44.88 -1.82
C ILE A 5 -17.14 44.70 -0.56
N LEU A 6 -17.25 45.62 0.41
CA LEU A 6 -16.52 45.54 1.68
C LEU A 6 -16.98 44.34 2.53
N GLY A 7 -18.30 44.07 2.57
CA GLY A 7 -18.85 42.91 3.27
C GLY A 7 -18.42 41.58 2.65
N PHE A 8 -18.40 41.49 1.32
CA PHE A 8 -17.95 40.28 0.61
C PHE A 8 -16.44 40.03 0.80
N SER A 9 -15.63 41.10 0.83
CA SER A 9 -14.18 41.01 1.11
C SER A 9 -13.90 40.50 2.53
N VAL A 10 -14.68 40.91 3.53
CA VAL A 10 -14.50 40.46 4.93
C VAL A 10 -14.99 39.01 5.12
N PHE A 11 -16.05 38.62 4.41
CA PHE A 11 -16.54 37.24 4.43
C PHE A 11 -15.54 36.28 3.75
N LEU A 12 -14.95 36.68 2.62
CA LEU A 12 -13.97 35.87 1.89
C LEU A 12 -12.66 35.69 2.68
N THR A 13 -12.17 36.71 3.38
CA THR A 13 -10.99 36.59 4.25
C THR A 13 -11.25 35.72 5.49
N SER A 14 -12.47 35.72 6.01
CA SER A 14 -12.87 34.85 7.14
C SER A 14 -12.89 33.36 6.75
N ILE A 15 -13.29 33.04 5.51
CA ILE A 15 -13.25 31.67 4.97
C ILE A 15 -11.81 31.20 4.72
N LEU A 16 -10.92 32.10 4.31
CA LEU A 16 -9.50 31.76 4.08
C LEU A 16 -8.75 31.43 5.39
N LEU A 17 -9.20 31.95 6.53
CA LEU A 17 -8.56 31.72 7.84
C LEU A 17 -8.87 30.33 8.44
N VAL A 18 -10.03 29.72 8.11
CA VAL A 18 -10.36 28.35 8.55
C VAL A 18 -9.74 27.27 7.65
N GLY A 19 -9.18 27.65 6.50
CA GLY A 19 -8.54 26.72 5.56
C GLY A 19 -7.18 26.17 6.02
N CYS A 20 -6.48 26.86 6.93
CA CYS A 20 -5.14 26.47 7.35
C CYS A 20 -5.06 25.27 8.32
N THR A 21 -6.17 24.80 8.89
CA THR A 21 -6.17 23.71 9.90
C THR A 21 -6.57 22.35 9.33
N LEU A 22 -7.13 22.29 8.11
CA LEU A 22 -7.64 21.07 7.49
C LEU A 22 -6.56 20.03 7.15
N SER A 23 -5.28 20.41 7.04
CA SER A 23 -4.18 19.51 6.68
C SER A 23 -3.38 18.94 7.86
N ASN A 24 -3.72 19.34 9.10
CA ASN A 24 -2.94 18.97 10.29
C ASN A 24 -3.76 18.17 11.33
N THR A 25 -4.80 17.46 10.89
CA THR A 25 -5.56 16.55 11.75
C THR A 25 -4.84 15.20 11.89
N PRO A 26 -5.11 14.41 12.95
CA PRO A 26 -4.56 13.06 13.07
C PRO A 26 -4.88 12.18 11.86
N THR A 27 -6.12 12.18 11.39
CA THR A 27 -6.55 11.47 10.16
C THR A 27 -5.68 11.85 8.97
N LYS A 28 -5.47 13.16 8.72
CA LYS A 28 -4.66 13.62 7.58
C LYS A 28 -3.21 13.20 7.67
N LYS A 29 -2.65 13.09 8.89
CA LYS A 29 -1.31 12.54 9.08
C LYS A 29 -1.25 11.05 8.73
N VAL A 30 -2.28 10.28 9.08
CA VAL A 30 -2.37 8.85 8.73
C VAL A 30 -2.63 8.65 7.25
N GLU A 31 -3.51 9.42 6.62
CA GLU A 31 -3.71 9.39 5.17
C GLU A 31 -2.41 9.67 4.43
N ARG A 32 -1.66 10.72 4.82
CA ARG A 32 -0.35 11.01 4.23
C ARG A 32 0.65 9.87 4.44
N TYR A 33 0.64 9.23 5.61
CA TYR A 33 1.49 8.07 5.88
C TYR A 33 1.16 6.91 4.91
N LEU A 34 -0.11 6.61 4.67
CA LEU A 34 -0.53 5.59 3.71
C LEU A 34 -0.29 6.02 2.25
N ASP A 35 -0.39 7.31 1.95
CA ASP A 35 -0.05 7.88 0.65
C ASP A 35 1.41 7.70 0.29
N ASN A 36 2.32 7.72 1.27
CA ASN A 36 3.72 7.44 1.02
C ASN A 36 3.92 6.03 0.45
N TYR A 37 3.10 5.05 0.85
CA TYR A 37 3.13 3.71 0.25
C TYR A 37 2.57 3.73 -1.17
N ARG A 38 1.40 4.35 -1.39
CA ARG A 38 0.79 4.46 -2.72
C ARG A 38 1.69 5.14 -3.74
N ASN A 39 2.41 6.17 -3.31
CA ASN A 39 3.30 6.97 -4.14
C ASN A 39 4.73 6.43 -4.23
N LEU A 40 5.02 5.29 -3.58
CA LEU A 40 6.36 4.70 -3.52
C LEU A 40 7.42 5.71 -3.04
N ASP A 41 7.13 6.40 -1.93
CA ASP A 41 8.05 7.34 -1.30
C ASP A 41 9.42 6.68 -1.05
N GLU A 42 10.50 7.46 -1.20
CA GLU A 42 11.87 6.97 -1.08
C GLU A 42 12.12 6.26 0.26
N THR A 43 11.51 6.74 1.34
CA THR A 43 11.63 6.10 2.66
C THR A 43 11.02 4.70 2.66
N VAL A 44 9.85 4.54 2.03
CA VAL A 44 9.16 3.25 1.88
C VAL A 44 9.98 2.31 1.00
N LEU A 45 10.51 2.80 -0.12
CA LEU A 45 11.36 2.01 -1.00
C LEU A 45 12.65 1.55 -0.32
N THR A 46 13.29 2.45 0.44
CA THR A 46 14.51 2.12 1.20
C THR A 46 14.25 1.05 2.26
N GLN A 47 13.12 1.12 2.95
CA GLN A 47 12.71 0.10 3.92
C GLN A 47 12.46 -1.26 3.25
N LEU A 48 11.74 -1.25 2.12
CA LEU A 48 11.53 -2.45 1.30
C LEU A 48 12.87 -3.05 0.86
N ASP A 49 13.77 -2.25 0.31
CA ASP A 49 15.08 -2.70 -0.14
C ASP A 49 15.92 -3.27 1.00
N THR A 50 15.90 -2.64 2.17
CA THR A 50 16.62 -3.11 3.36
C THR A 50 16.16 -4.51 3.77
N ILE A 51 14.83 -4.74 3.80
CA ILE A 51 14.26 -6.04 4.18
C ILE A 51 14.61 -7.11 3.14
N VAL A 52 14.47 -6.79 1.86
CA VAL A 52 14.73 -7.73 0.77
C VAL A 52 16.22 -8.06 0.65
N GLU A 53 17.10 -7.10 0.87
CA GLU A 53 18.54 -7.34 0.83
C GLU A 53 19.04 -8.18 2.01
N ALA A 54 18.40 -8.09 3.18
CA ALA A 54 18.73 -8.91 4.33
C ALA A 54 18.42 -10.41 4.14
N ASP A 55 17.58 -10.77 3.16
CA ASP A 55 17.29 -12.16 2.85
C ASP A 55 18.50 -12.87 2.19
N THR A 56 18.84 -14.05 2.69
CA THR A 56 20.00 -14.84 2.22
C THR A 56 19.62 -16.06 1.38
N ILE A 57 18.33 -16.25 1.11
CA ILE A 57 17.78 -17.45 0.46
C ILE A 57 17.42 -17.13 -1.00
N MET A 58 16.82 -15.97 -1.25
CA MET A 58 16.38 -15.52 -2.56
C MET A 58 17.57 -15.16 -3.46
N THR A 59 17.47 -15.57 -4.73
CA THR A 59 18.38 -15.10 -5.79
C THR A 59 18.13 -13.61 -6.08
N ALA A 60 19.07 -12.97 -6.78
CA ALA A 60 18.91 -11.57 -7.18
C ALA A 60 17.62 -11.32 -7.98
N THR A 61 17.29 -12.20 -8.92
CA THR A 61 16.04 -12.14 -9.70
C THR A 61 14.81 -12.29 -8.82
N GLN A 62 14.82 -13.23 -7.86
CA GLN A 62 13.69 -13.43 -6.94
C GLN A 62 13.47 -12.21 -6.04
N LYS A 63 14.56 -11.57 -5.58
CA LYS A 63 14.49 -10.33 -4.82
C LYS A 63 13.87 -9.20 -5.65
N GLU A 64 14.22 -9.09 -6.92
CA GLU A 64 13.62 -8.10 -7.84
C GLU A 64 12.13 -8.36 -8.07
N ASP A 65 11.74 -9.60 -8.34
CA ASP A 65 10.33 -9.98 -8.52
C ASP A 65 9.51 -9.70 -7.25
N TYR A 66 10.04 -10.06 -6.09
CA TYR A 66 9.39 -9.81 -4.80
C TYR A 66 9.17 -8.32 -4.54
N ARG A 67 10.17 -7.47 -4.83
CA ARG A 67 10.00 -6.01 -4.76
C ARG A 67 8.89 -5.53 -5.68
N ASN A 68 8.85 -6.02 -6.90
CA ASN A 68 7.85 -5.59 -7.89
C ASN A 68 6.43 -5.96 -7.45
N ILE A 69 6.25 -7.14 -6.87
CA ILE A 69 4.97 -7.59 -6.28
C ILE A 69 4.54 -6.65 -5.14
N LEU A 70 5.43 -6.37 -4.18
CA LEU A 70 5.11 -5.50 -3.05
C LEU A 70 4.84 -4.05 -3.47
N LYS A 71 5.61 -3.51 -4.42
CA LYS A 71 5.34 -2.17 -4.99
C LYS A 71 3.94 -2.08 -5.57
N ARG A 72 3.50 -3.10 -6.33
CA ARG A 72 2.13 -3.15 -6.86
C ARG A 72 1.09 -3.19 -5.75
N GLN A 73 1.31 -3.99 -4.70
CA GLN A 73 0.41 -4.02 -3.55
C GLN A 73 0.33 -2.66 -2.83
N TYR A 74 1.45 -1.95 -2.70
CA TYR A 74 1.47 -0.61 -2.10
C TYR A 74 0.72 0.41 -2.95
N GLN A 75 0.91 0.38 -4.27
CA GLN A 75 0.22 1.27 -5.21
C GLN A 75 -1.30 1.03 -5.22
N ASN A 76 -1.73 -0.21 -5.05
CA ASN A 76 -3.14 -0.61 -5.02
C ASN A 76 -3.73 -0.64 -3.61
N LEU A 77 -3.06 -0.02 -2.63
CA LEU A 77 -3.55 0.04 -1.25
C LEU A 77 -4.91 0.74 -1.18
N VAL A 78 -5.93 -0.03 -0.81
CA VAL A 78 -7.29 0.46 -0.52
C VAL A 78 -7.46 0.49 0.99
N TYR A 79 -7.92 1.63 1.52
CA TYR A 79 -8.18 1.77 2.94
C TYR A 79 -9.39 2.65 3.23
N THR A 80 -10.01 2.41 4.38
CA THR A 80 -11.12 3.21 4.92
C THR A 80 -10.79 3.61 6.35
N VAL A 81 -10.81 4.91 6.63
CA VAL A 81 -10.75 5.41 8.01
C VAL A 81 -12.08 5.12 8.70
N LYS A 82 -12.05 4.39 9.82
CA LYS A 82 -13.24 3.97 10.56
C LYS A 82 -13.56 4.89 11.74
N ASP A 83 -12.52 5.39 12.40
CA ASP A 83 -12.68 6.18 13.63
C ASP A 83 -11.45 7.06 13.91
N GLU A 84 -11.66 8.17 14.62
CA GLU A 84 -10.61 9.02 15.18
C GLU A 84 -10.99 9.41 16.62
N ILE A 85 -10.15 9.06 17.58
CA ILE A 85 -10.30 9.43 18.99
C ILE A 85 -9.14 10.34 19.36
N VAL A 86 -9.44 11.53 19.88
CA VAL A 86 -8.45 12.49 20.41
C VAL A 86 -8.62 12.57 21.93
N ASP A 87 -7.55 12.26 22.65
CA ASP A 87 -7.46 12.34 24.12
C ASP A 87 -6.28 13.23 24.50
N GLY A 88 -6.57 14.51 24.76
CA GLY A 88 -5.59 15.53 25.07
C GLY A 88 -4.55 15.71 23.95
N ASP A 89 -3.30 15.34 24.24
CA ASP A 89 -2.17 15.42 23.32
C ASP A 89 -1.97 14.17 22.45
N LYS A 90 -2.83 13.15 22.61
CA LYS A 90 -2.78 11.89 21.87
C LYS A 90 -3.98 11.75 20.95
N ALA A 91 -3.77 11.05 19.85
CA ALA A 91 -4.83 10.66 18.94
C ALA A 91 -4.64 9.22 18.48
N LYS A 92 -5.75 8.50 18.32
CA LYS A 92 -5.81 7.18 17.70
C LYS A 92 -6.71 7.26 16.48
N VAL A 93 -6.18 6.93 15.32
CA VAL A 93 -6.95 6.77 14.09
C VAL A 93 -7.05 5.28 13.79
N THR A 94 -8.27 4.77 13.63
CA THR A 94 -8.53 3.39 13.26
C THR A 94 -8.77 3.32 11.76
N VAL A 95 -7.99 2.49 11.07
CA VAL A 95 -8.07 2.29 9.62
C VAL A 95 -8.30 0.82 9.33
N GLU A 96 -9.20 0.54 8.39
CA GLU A 96 -9.35 -0.76 7.77
C GLU A 96 -8.62 -0.74 6.44
N ILE A 97 -7.78 -1.74 6.20
CA ILE A 97 -6.97 -1.87 4.98
C ILE A 97 -7.39 -3.15 4.29
N GLU A 98 -7.68 -3.06 3.00
CA GLU A 98 -7.94 -4.22 2.15
C GLU A 98 -6.62 -4.66 1.50
N VAL A 99 -6.28 -5.93 1.67
CA VAL A 99 -5.05 -6.52 1.13
C VAL A 99 -5.35 -7.80 0.38
N TYR A 100 -4.52 -8.11 -0.61
CA TYR A 100 -4.58 -9.40 -1.28
C TYR A 100 -4.26 -10.54 -0.32
N ASP A 101 -5.03 -11.62 -0.42
CA ASP A 101 -4.76 -12.86 0.31
C ASP A 101 -3.66 -13.66 -0.38
N LEU A 102 -2.42 -13.18 -0.26
CA LEU A 102 -1.23 -13.85 -0.81
C LEU A 102 -1.04 -15.24 -0.20
N TYR A 103 -1.52 -15.47 1.03
CA TYR A 103 -1.47 -16.78 1.68
C TYR A 103 -2.36 -17.80 0.96
N LYS A 104 -3.61 -17.44 0.68
CA LYS A 104 -4.52 -18.27 -0.12
C LYS A 104 -3.92 -18.57 -1.49
N ILE A 105 -3.41 -17.57 -2.20
CA ILE A 105 -2.83 -17.76 -3.54
C ILE A 105 -1.64 -18.73 -3.48
N THR A 106 -0.79 -18.60 -2.45
CA THR A 106 0.35 -19.50 -2.26
C THR A 106 -0.09 -20.93 -1.99
N ASN A 107 -1.12 -21.13 -1.16
CA ASN A 107 -1.62 -22.47 -0.84
C ASN A 107 -2.31 -23.13 -2.03
N GLU A 108 -3.14 -22.40 -2.78
CA GLU A 108 -3.77 -22.92 -4.00
C GLU A 108 -2.72 -23.36 -5.03
N TYR A 109 -1.61 -22.61 -5.13
CA TYR A 109 -0.49 -23.01 -5.97
C TYR A 109 0.22 -24.27 -5.46
N LEU A 110 0.52 -24.34 -4.16
CA LEU A 110 1.16 -25.52 -3.57
C LEU A 110 0.29 -26.77 -3.73
N GLU A 111 -1.03 -26.65 -3.52
CA GLU A 111 -1.99 -27.73 -3.73
C GLU A 111 -2.02 -28.17 -5.20
N PHE A 112 -2.02 -27.22 -6.15
CA PHE A 112 -1.93 -27.54 -7.57
C PHE A 112 -0.66 -28.33 -7.91
N VAL A 113 0.51 -27.90 -7.40
CA VAL A 113 1.80 -28.56 -7.63
C VAL A 113 1.83 -29.96 -7.04
N VAL A 114 1.32 -30.13 -5.81
CA VAL A 114 1.26 -31.44 -5.13
C VAL A 114 0.35 -32.41 -5.89
N ASN A 115 -0.79 -31.92 -6.41
CA ASN A 115 -1.79 -32.76 -7.08
C ASN A 115 -1.49 -33.01 -8.57
N ASN A 116 -0.63 -32.22 -9.20
CA ASN A 116 -0.26 -32.37 -10.61
C ASN A 116 1.27 -32.43 -10.78
N PRO A 117 1.95 -33.44 -10.22
CA PRO A 117 3.41 -33.49 -10.14
C PRO A 117 4.10 -33.63 -11.51
N ASP A 118 3.42 -34.17 -12.52
CA ASP A 118 3.95 -34.31 -13.89
C ASP A 118 3.84 -33.00 -14.69
N ASP A 119 2.86 -32.15 -14.34
CA ASP A 119 2.70 -30.78 -14.87
C ASP A 119 3.47 -29.75 -14.03
N ALA A 120 3.87 -30.15 -12.82
CA ALA A 120 4.79 -29.41 -12.00
C ALA A 120 6.19 -29.54 -12.60
N THR A 121 6.71 -28.43 -13.13
CA THR A 121 8.14 -28.33 -13.37
C THR A 121 8.88 -28.72 -12.09
N PRO A 122 9.96 -29.55 -12.16
CA PRO A 122 10.66 -30.03 -10.97
C PRO A 122 10.96 -28.87 -10.03
N LEU A 123 10.76 -29.08 -8.72
CA LEU A 123 11.11 -28.13 -7.65
C LEU A 123 12.65 -27.92 -7.59
N ASN A 124 13.15 -27.27 -8.63
CA ASN A 124 14.43 -26.57 -8.72
C ASN A 124 14.31 -25.31 -7.83
N PRO A 125 15.38 -24.72 -7.27
CA PRO A 125 15.36 -23.34 -6.78
C PRO A 125 14.68 -22.30 -7.71
N ASP A 126 14.52 -22.59 -9.00
CA ASP A 126 13.65 -21.85 -9.94
C ASP A 126 12.14 -22.03 -9.70
N ALA A 127 11.68 -23.02 -8.95
CA ALA A 127 10.26 -23.24 -8.68
C ALA A 127 9.68 -22.20 -7.70
N THR A 128 10.52 -21.57 -6.86
CA THR A 128 10.16 -20.33 -6.17
C THR A 128 9.97 -19.21 -7.20
N GLN A 129 10.79 -19.17 -8.25
CA GLN A 129 10.67 -18.24 -9.38
C GLN A 129 9.39 -18.50 -10.20
N VAL A 130 8.98 -19.75 -10.40
CA VAL A 130 7.69 -20.12 -11.03
C VAL A 130 6.51 -19.76 -10.14
N MET A 131 6.62 -19.95 -8.82
CA MET A 131 5.61 -19.53 -7.85
C MET A 131 5.45 -18.00 -7.84
N TYR A 132 6.55 -17.24 -7.84
CA TYR A 132 6.53 -15.78 -7.96
C TYR A 132 6.07 -15.31 -9.35
N HIS A 133 6.45 -15.99 -10.43
CA HIS A 133 6.00 -15.67 -11.79
C HIS A 133 4.50 -15.92 -11.96
N LYS A 134 3.97 -17.04 -11.45
CA LYS A 134 2.53 -17.32 -11.45
C LYS A 134 1.77 -16.43 -10.47
N LEU A 135 2.34 -16.09 -9.31
CA LEU A 135 1.80 -15.06 -8.42
C LEU A 135 1.72 -13.71 -9.14
N ASN A 136 2.73 -13.37 -9.94
CA ASN A 136 2.75 -12.15 -10.75
C ASN A 136 1.70 -12.16 -11.87
N ILE A 137 1.48 -13.32 -12.52
CA ILE A 137 0.39 -13.53 -13.49
C ILE A 137 -0.98 -13.39 -12.82
N LEU A 138 -1.22 -14.08 -11.70
CA LEU A 138 -2.47 -14.02 -10.95
C LEU A 138 -2.73 -12.59 -10.44
N ILE A 139 -1.73 -11.90 -9.91
CA ILE A 139 -1.84 -10.48 -9.54
C ILE A 139 -2.17 -9.63 -10.76
N THR A 140 -1.67 -9.96 -11.95
CA THR A 140 -1.95 -9.18 -13.18
C THR A 140 -3.35 -9.46 -13.74
N GLU A 141 -3.86 -10.68 -13.59
CA GLU A 141 -5.19 -11.10 -14.06
C GLU A 141 -6.32 -10.65 -13.13
N TYR A 142 -6.09 -10.62 -11.81
CA TYR A 142 -7.10 -10.20 -10.83
C TYR A 142 -7.17 -8.68 -10.61
N LEU A 143 -6.30 -7.90 -11.26
CA LEU A 143 -6.19 -6.44 -11.11
C LEU A 143 -6.52 -5.63 -12.37
N ASN A 144 -7.09 -6.27 -13.39
CA ASN A 144 -7.70 -5.60 -14.54
C ASN A 144 -9.22 -5.75 -14.52
#